data_AF-A0A7R9ILX6-F1
#
_entry.id   AF-A0A7R9ILX6-F1
#
_cell.length_a   1.000
_cell.length_b   1.000
_cell.length_c   1.000
_cell.angle_alpha   90.00
_cell.angle_beta   90.00
_cell.angle_gamma   90.00
#
_symmetry.space_group_name_H-M   'P 1'
#
loop_
_entity.id
_entity.type
_entity.pdbx_description
1 polymer ?
#
loop_
_entity_poly.entity_id
_entity_poly.type
_entity_poly.pdbx_seq_one_letter_code
_entity_poly.pdbx_strand_id
1 'polypeptide(L)'
;MTLQIIEIYNMKQVKLKYCGLAFNSAEVLPSIEQIEHSFGATHPGVYDTEKQLFVLNFRGLSFCFPVESKFQPGYAHGLGSLQFPNGSSPVVSRMSIYTGNNVCESGSPPLPLCCYNNHLYMDRVEVIRERHCTKGIRLHLFTEGMSRS
;
A
#
# COMPACT_ATOMS: atom_id res chain seq x y z
N MET A 1 5.63 -0.71 19.96
CA MET A 1 6.05 -0.31 18.60
C MET A 1 5.17 -1.05 17.62
N THR A 2 4.39 -0.36 16.79
CA THR A 2 3.49 -0.97 15.81
C THR A 2 4.05 -0.81 14.40
N LEU A 3 3.97 -1.86 13.58
CA LEU A 3 4.39 -1.79 12.18
C LEU A 3 3.38 -0.95 11.38
N GLN A 4 3.83 0.14 10.77
CA GLN A 4 2.97 1.02 9.98
C GLN A 4 3.16 0.83 8.47
N ILE A 5 4.42 0.81 8.02
CA ILE A 5 4.78 0.74 6.60
C ILE A 5 6.01 -0.17 6.46
N ILE A 6 6.02 -0.99 5.42
CA ILE A 6 7.23 -1.69 4.94
C ILE A 6 7.66 -1.01 3.65
N GLU A 7 8.90 -0.57 3.56
CA GLU A 7 9.46 0.03 2.35
C GLU A 7 10.61 -0.80 1.78
N ILE A 8 10.60 -0.96 0.46
CA ILE A 8 11.63 -1.66 -0.30
C ILE A 8 12.24 -0.64 -1.26
N TYR A 9 13.52 -0.33 -1.07
CA TYR A 9 14.27 0.61 -1.90
C TYR A 9 15.16 -0.10 -2.93
N ASN A 10 15.71 -1.28 -2.59
CA ASN A 10 16.58 -2.03 -3.50
C ASN A 10 15.83 -3.22 -4.11
N MET A 11 15.10 -2.94 -5.18
CA MET A 11 14.32 -3.96 -5.90
C MET A 11 15.19 -5.11 -6.43
N LYS A 12 16.47 -4.87 -6.72
CA LYS A 12 17.39 -5.91 -7.24
C LYS A 12 17.71 -7.01 -6.23
N GLN A 13 17.46 -6.78 -4.94
CA GLN A 13 17.77 -7.73 -3.87
C GLN A 13 16.59 -8.61 -3.47
N VAL A 14 15.42 -8.41 -4.07
CA VAL A 14 14.19 -9.15 -3.73
C VAL A 14 13.60 -9.85 -4.95
N LYS A 15 12.91 -10.96 -4.74
CA LYS A 15 12.09 -11.62 -5.77
C LYS A 15 10.63 -11.53 -5.34
N LEU A 16 9.80 -10.89 -6.15
CA LEU A 16 8.42 -10.58 -5.79
C LEU A 16 7.46 -11.13 -6.86
N LYS A 17 6.36 -11.70 -6.37
CA LYS A 17 5.26 -12.21 -7.19
C LYS A 17 3.94 -11.67 -6.69
N TYR A 18 3.01 -11.48 -7.61
CA TYR A 18 1.61 -11.17 -7.31
C TYR A 18 0.72 -12.14 -8.07
N CYS A 19 -0.21 -12.81 -7.37
CA CYS A 19 -1.06 -13.87 -7.94
C CYS A 19 -0.28 -14.93 -8.74
N GLY A 20 0.93 -15.28 -8.30
CA GLY A 20 1.81 -16.25 -8.96
C GLY A 20 2.68 -15.69 -10.10
N LEU A 21 2.36 -14.50 -10.61
CA LEU A 21 3.13 -13.81 -11.65
C LEU A 21 4.31 -13.05 -11.03
N ALA A 22 5.53 -13.27 -11.54
CA ALA A 22 6.69 -12.50 -11.13
C ALA A 22 6.65 -11.10 -11.75
N PHE A 23 6.84 -10.07 -10.92
CA PHE A 23 6.94 -8.69 -11.37
C PHE A 23 8.30 -8.05 -11.04
N ASN A 24 9.12 -8.73 -10.22
CA ASN A 24 10.48 -8.30 -9.91
C ASN A 24 11.37 -9.51 -9.59
N SER A 25 12.46 -9.67 -10.32
CA SER A 25 13.53 -10.65 -10.05
C SER A 25 14.84 -10.21 -10.73
N ALA A 26 15.85 -11.07 -10.75
CA ALA A 26 17.07 -10.79 -11.53
C ALA A 26 16.81 -10.75 -13.05
N GLU A 27 15.75 -11.45 -13.49
CA GLU A 27 15.36 -11.61 -14.89
C GLU A 27 14.16 -10.73 -15.28
N VAL A 28 13.37 -10.29 -14.29
CA VAL A 28 12.16 -9.48 -14.49
C VAL A 28 12.35 -8.10 -13.85
N LEU A 29 12.38 -7.06 -14.67
CA LEU A 29 12.42 -5.68 -14.19
C LEU A 29 11.03 -5.21 -13.78
N PRO A 30 10.88 -4.51 -12.64
CA PRO A 30 9.62 -3.91 -12.25
C PRO A 30 9.42 -2.60 -13.01
N SER A 31 9.25 -2.69 -14.34
CA SER A 31 8.86 -1.54 -15.16
C SER A 31 7.40 -1.18 -14.89
N ILE A 32 7.00 0.04 -15.25
CA ILE A 32 5.60 0.46 -15.10
C ILE A 32 4.64 -0.44 -15.87
N GLU A 33 5.00 -0.85 -17.09
CA GLU A 33 4.24 -1.82 -17.90
C GLU A 33 4.11 -3.17 -17.20
N GLN A 34 5.19 -3.65 -16.56
CA GLN A 34 5.15 -4.90 -15.80
C GLN A 34 4.23 -4.78 -14.59
N ILE A 35 4.23 -3.63 -13.91
CA ILE A 35 3.32 -3.35 -12.79
C ILE A 35 1.86 -3.29 -13.27
N GLU A 36 1.56 -2.58 -14.35
CA GLU A 36 0.21 -2.54 -14.94
C GLU A 36 -0.27 -3.92 -15.39
N HIS A 37 0.59 -4.69 -16.04
CA HIS A 37 0.27 -6.06 -16.45
C HIS A 37 0.01 -6.97 -15.23
N SER A 38 0.76 -6.78 -14.13
CA SER A 38 0.65 -7.65 -12.96
C SER A 38 -0.52 -7.29 -12.04
N PHE A 39 -0.75 -6.00 -11.81
CA PHE A 39 -1.75 -5.51 -10.85
C PHE A 39 -3.02 -4.94 -11.52
N GLY A 40 -3.05 -4.89 -12.85
CA GLY A 40 -4.11 -4.31 -13.66
C GLY A 40 -3.82 -2.86 -14.06
N ALA A 41 -4.39 -2.44 -15.20
CA ALA A 41 -4.44 -1.03 -15.57
C ALA A 41 -5.20 -0.27 -14.48
N THR A 42 -4.53 0.68 -13.82
CA THR A 42 -5.05 1.33 -12.61
C THR A 42 -5.33 2.81 -12.78
N HIS A 43 -6.04 3.33 -11.79
CA HIS A 43 -6.31 4.74 -11.49
C HIS A 43 -5.16 5.70 -11.89
N PRO A 44 -5.48 6.97 -12.23
CA PRO A 44 -4.47 7.95 -12.60
C PRO A 44 -3.41 8.04 -11.51
N GLY A 45 -2.15 7.72 -11.85
CA GLY A 45 -1.05 7.87 -10.93
C GLY A 45 -0.83 9.34 -10.57
N VAL A 46 -0.25 9.56 -9.39
CA VAL A 46 -0.04 10.90 -8.84
C VAL A 46 1.42 11.27 -9.04
N TYR A 47 1.66 12.42 -9.67
CA TYR A 47 3.00 12.96 -9.79
C TYR A 47 3.31 13.94 -8.66
N ASP A 48 4.41 13.69 -7.96
CA ASP A 48 4.98 14.57 -6.95
C ASP A 48 6.12 15.37 -7.59
N THR A 49 5.85 16.64 -7.91
CA THR A 49 6.80 17.55 -8.55
C THR A 49 8.00 17.87 -7.67
N GLU A 50 7.83 17.93 -6.35
CA GLU A 50 8.95 18.23 -5.45
C GLU A 50 9.92 17.06 -5.39
N LYS A 51 9.39 15.83 -5.36
CA LYS A 51 10.19 14.61 -5.30
C LYS A 51 10.61 14.07 -6.65
N GLN A 52 10.05 14.60 -7.75
CA GLN A 52 10.23 14.08 -9.10
C GLN A 52 9.85 12.58 -9.18
N LEU A 53 8.76 12.22 -8.51
CA LEU A 53 8.28 10.84 -8.41
C LEU A 53 6.88 10.74 -9.00
N PHE A 54 6.68 9.74 -9.84
CA PHE A 54 5.36 9.28 -10.22
C PHE A 54 4.96 8.08 -9.36
N VAL A 55 3.76 8.13 -8.77
CA VAL A 55 3.30 7.14 -7.79
C VAL A 55 2.03 6.46 -8.28
N LEU A 56 2.09 5.13 -8.42
CA LEU A 56 0.91 4.28 -8.61
C LEU A 56 0.46 3.75 -7.25
N ASN A 57 -0.79 4.04 -6.88
CA ASN A 57 -1.39 3.59 -5.63
C ASN A 57 -2.34 2.43 -5.87
N PHE A 58 -2.17 1.37 -5.10
CA PHE A 58 -3.08 0.24 -4.99
C PHE A 58 -3.53 0.13 -3.54
N ARG A 59 -4.66 -0.55 -3.31
CA ARG A 59 -5.05 -0.87 -1.94
C ARG A 59 -3.99 -1.78 -1.32
N GLY A 60 -3.34 -1.30 -0.27
CA GLY A 60 -2.33 -2.03 0.48
C GLY A 60 -0.88 -1.80 0.05
N LEU A 61 -0.62 -1.14 -1.08
CA LEU A 61 0.74 -0.89 -1.56
C LEU A 61 0.83 0.22 -2.62
N SER A 62 2.01 0.79 -2.78
CA SER A 62 2.31 1.78 -3.82
C SER A 62 3.65 1.54 -4.49
N PHE A 63 3.78 1.95 -5.75
CA PHE A 63 5.03 1.94 -6.51
C PHE A 63 5.44 3.36 -6.90
N CYS A 64 6.68 3.72 -6.58
CA CYS A 64 7.27 4.99 -6.96
C CYS A 64 8.23 4.80 -8.13
N PHE A 65 8.09 5.65 -9.15
CA PHE A 65 8.92 5.70 -10.34
C PHE A 65 9.61 7.06 -10.40
N PRO A 66 10.94 7.13 -10.55
CA PRO A 66 11.62 8.39 -10.78
C PRO A 66 11.26 8.92 -12.16
N VAL A 67 10.94 10.21 -12.26
CA VAL A 67 10.60 10.87 -13.52
C VAL A 67 11.39 12.16 -13.64
N GLU A 68 12.06 12.37 -14.77
CA GLU A 68 12.81 13.60 -15.00
C GLU A 68 11.87 14.78 -15.29
N SER A 69 12.15 15.94 -14.69
CA SER A 69 11.34 17.16 -14.71
C SER A 69 11.05 17.73 -16.10
N LYS A 70 11.86 17.40 -17.11
CA LYS A 70 11.78 17.95 -18.47
C LYS A 70 10.64 17.38 -19.33
N PHE A 71 9.81 16.49 -18.80
CA PHE A 71 8.79 15.74 -19.56
C PHE A 71 7.32 16.10 -19.23
N GLN A 72 7.06 17.29 -18.67
CA GLN A 72 5.67 17.77 -18.45
C GLN A 72 5.19 18.58 -19.68
N PRO A 73 4.07 18.23 -20.35
CA PRO A 73 2.72 18.40 -19.78
C PRO A 73 1.67 17.36 -20.25
N GLY A 74 0.84 16.81 -19.36
CA GLY A 74 -0.29 15.96 -19.76
C GLY A 74 -0.78 14.88 -18.79
N TYR A 75 -0.38 14.95 -17.51
CA TYR A 75 -0.66 13.92 -16.48
C TYR A 75 -2.15 13.72 -16.12
N ALA A 76 -3.07 14.47 -16.74
CA ALA A 76 -4.51 14.36 -16.51
C ALA A 76 -5.15 13.11 -17.13
N HIS A 77 -4.46 12.43 -18.08
CA HIS A 77 -5.01 11.29 -18.82
C HIS A 77 -4.03 10.12 -18.93
N GLY A 78 -3.75 9.46 -17.81
CA GLY A 78 -3.11 8.13 -17.80
C GLY A 78 -1.69 8.05 -18.36
N LEU A 79 -1.15 6.83 -18.36
CA LEU A 79 0.27 6.52 -18.59
C LEU A 79 0.72 6.66 -20.05
N GLY A 80 -0.19 6.70 -21.01
CA GLY A 80 0.11 6.87 -22.44
C GLY A 80 0.75 8.22 -22.81
N SER A 81 0.80 9.17 -21.88
CA SER A 81 1.35 10.51 -22.09
C SER A 81 2.82 10.65 -21.62
N LEU A 82 3.37 9.65 -20.92
CA LEU A 82 4.71 9.74 -20.36
C LEU A 82 5.76 9.38 -21.42
N GLN A 83 6.43 10.40 -21.96
CA GLN A 83 7.64 10.20 -22.76
C GLN A 83 8.84 10.13 -21.83
N PHE A 84 9.48 8.96 -21.76
CA PHE A 84 10.71 8.78 -21.01
C PHE A 84 11.93 8.93 -21.93
N PRO A 85 13.06 9.43 -21.41
CA PRO A 85 14.27 9.58 -22.21
C PRO A 85 14.65 8.22 -22.82
N ASN A 86 14.93 8.20 -24.12
CA ASN A 86 15.27 7.02 -24.93
C ASN A 86 14.15 5.98 -25.13
N GLY A 87 12.90 6.28 -24.75
CA GLY A 87 11.78 5.35 -24.87
C GLY A 87 11.84 4.18 -23.87
N SER A 88 12.73 4.23 -22.88
CA SER A 88 12.80 3.21 -21.84
C SER A 88 11.74 3.42 -20.78
N SER A 89 10.94 2.39 -20.53
CA SER A 89 9.93 2.35 -19.47
C SER A 89 10.57 2.56 -18.09
N PRO A 90 10.03 3.44 -17.21
CA PRO A 90 10.59 3.71 -15.91
C PRO A 90 10.48 2.46 -15.03
N VAL A 91 11.44 2.32 -14.12
CA VAL A 91 11.54 1.17 -13.22
C VAL A 91 11.26 1.64 -11.78
N VAL A 92 10.58 0.79 -11.00
CA VAL A 92 10.27 1.07 -9.60
C VAL A 92 11.56 1.36 -8.81
N SER A 93 11.63 2.53 -8.19
CA SER A 93 12.70 2.91 -7.25
C SER A 93 12.33 2.63 -5.79
N ARG A 94 11.02 2.58 -5.49
CA ARG A 94 10.52 2.25 -4.16
C ARG A 94 9.16 1.58 -4.23
N MET A 95 8.99 0.51 -3.47
CA MET A 95 7.68 -0.09 -3.17
C MET A 95 7.38 0.11 -1.69
N SER A 96 6.16 0.53 -1.37
CA SER A 96 5.69 0.66 0.01
C SER A 96 4.48 -0.25 0.21
N ILE A 97 4.40 -0.94 1.34
CA ILE A 97 3.29 -1.81 1.75
C ILE A 97 2.73 -1.25 3.05
N TYR A 98 1.41 -1.06 3.11
CA TYR A 98 0.72 -0.42 4.22
C TYR A 98 -0.74 -0.87 4.32
N THR A 99 -1.42 -0.55 5.42
CA THR A 99 -2.88 -0.75 5.52
C THR A 99 -3.60 0.49 4.99
N GLY A 100 -4.45 0.37 3.96
CA GLY A 100 -5.25 1.50 3.45
C GLY A 100 -5.12 1.69 1.93
N ASN A 101 -5.56 2.85 1.43
CA ASN A 101 -5.53 3.16 -0.01
C ASN A 101 -4.25 3.90 -0.43
N ASN A 102 -3.69 4.72 0.46
CA ASN A 102 -2.46 5.46 0.25
C ASN A 102 -1.65 5.54 1.55
N VAL A 103 -0.39 5.98 1.45
CA VAL A 103 0.54 6.09 2.58
C VAL A 103 0.02 7.05 3.66
N CYS A 104 -0.67 8.14 3.29
CA CYS A 104 -1.18 9.14 4.24
C CYS A 104 -2.34 8.60 5.08
N GLU A 105 -3.16 7.72 4.52
CA GLU A 105 -4.24 7.01 5.21
C GLU A 105 -3.76 5.75 5.95
N SER A 106 -2.44 5.52 6.02
CA SER A 106 -1.93 4.28 6.58
C SER A 106 -2.13 4.17 8.09
N GLY A 107 -2.65 3.01 8.51
CA GLY A 107 -2.80 2.64 9.92
C GLY A 107 -2.05 1.35 10.25
N SER A 108 -1.78 1.14 11.53
CA SER A 108 -1.26 -0.15 12.01
C SER A 108 -2.28 -1.25 11.67
N PRO A 109 -1.87 -2.36 11.03
CA PRO A 109 -2.78 -3.47 10.82
C PRO A 109 -3.23 -4.03 12.17
N PRO A 110 -4.47 -4.53 12.30
CA PRO A 110 -4.88 -5.25 13.49
C PRO A 110 -3.98 -6.48 13.67
N LEU A 111 -3.69 -6.84 14.92
CA LEU A 111 -2.95 -8.08 15.17
C LEU A 111 -3.80 -9.26 14.71
N PRO A 112 -3.20 -10.28 14.05
CA PRO A 112 -3.89 -11.52 13.76
C PRO A 112 -4.52 -12.11 15.01
N LEU A 113 -5.72 -12.68 14.90
CA LEU A 113 -6.44 -13.22 16.06
C LEU A 113 -5.64 -14.27 16.83
N CYS A 114 -4.87 -15.09 16.11
CA CYS A 114 -3.99 -16.10 16.70
C CYS A 114 -2.88 -15.51 17.59
N CYS A 115 -2.52 -14.24 17.40
CA CYS A 115 -1.54 -13.57 18.26
C CYS A 115 -2.08 -13.26 19.66
N TYR A 116 -3.39 -13.39 19.89
CA TYR A 116 -3.99 -13.17 21.20
C TYR A 116 -3.95 -14.39 22.11
N ASN A 117 -3.46 -15.56 21.64
CA ASN A 117 -3.24 -16.76 22.45
C ASN A 117 -4.48 -17.18 23.26
N ASN A 118 -5.66 -17.26 22.63
CA ASN A 118 -6.95 -17.53 23.27
C ASN A 118 -7.39 -16.49 24.34
N HIS A 119 -6.69 -15.36 24.47
CA HIS A 119 -7.16 -14.27 25.33
C HIS A 119 -8.19 -13.40 24.61
N LEU A 120 -9.07 -12.81 25.41
CA LEU A 120 -10.01 -11.80 24.97
C LEU A 120 -9.24 -10.48 24.74
N TYR A 121 -9.31 -9.96 23.53
CA TYR A 121 -8.68 -8.68 23.18
C TYR A 121 -9.72 -7.58 23.05
N MET A 122 -9.40 -6.39 23.56
CA MET A 122 -10.27 -5.23 23.52
C MET A 122 -9.76 -4.24 22.46
N ASP A 123 -10.59 -3.97 21.47
CA ASP A 123 -10.31 -3.06 20.37
C ASP A 123 -10.62 -1.62 20.75
N ARG A 124 -11.84 -1.39 21.24
CA ARG A 124 -12.31 -0.07 21.64
C ARG A 124 -13.30 -0.14 22.80
N VAL A 125 -13.25 0.88 23.64
CA VAL A 125 -14.28 1.18 24.65
C VAL A 125 -14.94 2.49 24.29
N GLU A 126 -16.26 2.48 24.22
CA GLU A 126 -17.05 3.69 24.07
C GLU A 126 -17.75 4.00 25.39
N VAL A 127 -17.61 5.23 25.87
CA VAL A 127 -18.34 5.70 27.05
C VAL A 127 -19.69 6.24 26.59
N ILE A 128 -20.78 5.59 26.99
CA ILE A 128 -22.13 6.02 26.69
C ILE A 128 -22.49 7.12 27.69
N ARG A 129 -22.61 8.36 27.20
CA ARG A 129 -22.97 9.53 28.01
C ARG A 129 -24.35 10.03 27.63
N GLU A 130 -25.13 10.45 28.62
CA GLU A 130 -26.41 11.13 28.42
C GLU A 130 -26.46 12.38 29.31
N ARG A 131 -26.77 13.53 28.71
CA ARG A 131 -26.68 14.86 29.35
C ARG A 131 -25.28 15.09 29.96
N HIS A 132 -25.17 14.98 31.28
CA HIS A 132 -23.95 15.19 32.05
C HIS A 132 -23.58 13.96 32.92
N CYS A 133 -24.14 12.78 32.63
CA CYS A 133 -23.80 11.57 33.36
C CYS A 133 -23.37 10.42 32.44
N THR A 134 -22.46 9.60 32.94
CA THR A 134 -22.06 8.34 32.30
C THR A 134 -23.16 7.32 32.55
N LYS A 135 -23.74 6.78 31.48
CA LYS A 135 -24.79 5.74 31.54
C LYS A 135 -24.23 4.33 31.43
N GLY A 136 -23.06 4.17 30.81
CA GLY A 136 -22.42 2.88 30.70
C GLY A 136 -21.21 2.91 29.79
N ILE A 137 -20.71 1.72 29.48
CA ILE A 137 -19.63 1.50 28.53
C ILE A 137 -20.04 0.43 27.51
N ARG A 138 -19.58 0.59 26.28
CA ARG A 138 -19.69 -0.41 25.22
C ARG A 138 -18.30 -0.92 24.90
N LEU A 139 -18.09 -2.21 25.04
CA LEU A 139 -16.81 -2.86 24.78
C LEU A 139 -16.88 -3.55 23.41
N HIS A 140 -15.90 -3.27 22.56
CA HIS A 140 -15.67 -3.99 21.32
C HIS A 140 -14.55 -5.00 21.57
N LEU A 141 -14.91 -6.28 21.62
CA LEU A 141 -14.05 -7.37 22.04
C LEU A 141 -13.88 -8.39 20.90
N PHE A 142 -12.68 -8.92 20.76
CA PHE A 142 -12.34 -10.00 19.84
C PHE A 142 -11.92 -11.24 20.63
N THR A 143 -12.37 -12.40 20.16
CA THR A 143 -11.94 -13.71 20.66
C THR A 143 -11.56 -14.58 19.47
N GLU A 144 -10.58 -15.45 19.63
CA GLU A 144 -10.31 -16.50 18.66
C GLU A 144 -11.52 -17.45 18.64
N GLY A 145 -12.22 -17.54 17.49
CA GLY A 145 -13.37 -18.44 17.34
C GLY A 145 -12.90 -19.89 17.26
N MET A 146 -13.58 -20.80 17.95
CA MET A 146 -13.32 -22.24 17.79
C MET A 146 -13.61 -22.64 16.34
N SER A 147 -12.57 -22.99 15.56
CA SER A 147 -12.78 -23.81 14.36
C SER A 147 -13.37 -25.13 14.83
N ARG A 148 -14.64 -25.41 14.51
CA ARG A 148 -15.18 -26.76 14.65
C ARG A 148 -14.38 -27.66 13.71
N SER A 149 -13.48 -28.45 14.30
CA SER A 149 -12.82 -29.60 13.67
C SER A 149 -13.83 -30.68 13.31
#